data_AF-V7HM83-F1
#
_entry.id   AF-V7HM83-F1
#
_cell.length_a   1.000
_cell.length_b   1.000
_cell.length_c   1.000
_cell.angle_alpha   90.00
_cell.angle_beta   90.00
_cell.angle_gamma   90.00
#
_symmetry.space_group_name_H-M   'P 1'
#
loop_
_entity.id
_entity.type
_entity.pdbx_description
1 polymer ?
#
loop_
_entity_poly.entity_id
_entity_poly.type
_entity_poly.pdbx_seq_one_letter_code
_entity_poly.pdbx_strand_id
1 'polypeptide(L)'
;MADQNVNNQFVTWNSGGTTFNAIKMNVTDTASAVASLLLLLQVGGTDKFKVGKDGTVTAAGSLAVAGSATIAGNLTVSGTLTAAGITGAVTGPAGATDNAIARYNGATGGVLQNSLITIDDTGNISGVGASFSDYITIIDAGGFRGVRLVGHSGNWSGHLYLNSSSQIRWGMVYNAGVAGSFAIQRYTGASVYAEDAVQIDNATGAVTINGTLTVTG
;
A
#
# COMPACT_ATOMS: atom_id res chain seq x y z
N MET A 1 -50.57 -3.12 41.78
CA MET A 1 -51.68 -2.37 41.16
C MET A 1 -51.64 -2.69 39.68
N ALA A 2 -52.78 -3.03 39.07
CA ALA A 2 -52.78 -3.44 37.66
C ALA A 2 -52.67 -2.18 36.78
N ASP A 3 -51.44 -1.82 36.40
CA ASP A 3 -51.18 -0.80 35.39
C ASP A 3 -51.60 -1.35 34.02
N GLN A 4 -52.82 -1.04 33.61
CA GLN A 4 -53.33 -1.31 32.26
C GLN A 4 -52.98 -0.13 31.35
N ASN A 5 -52.03 -0.37 30.45
CA ASN A 5 -51.54 0.60 29.48
C ASN A 5 -52.31 0.57 28.16
N VAL A 6 -52.15 1.62 27.35
CA VAL A 6 -52.84 1.88 26.07
C VAL A 6 -52.74 0.68 25.12
N ASN A 7 -53.88 0.03 24.86
CA ASN A 7 -53.91 -1.28 24.19
C ASN A 7 -53.89 -1.23 22.64
N ASN A 8 -54.06 -0.07 22.01
CA ASN A 8 -53.74 0.15 20.58
C ASN A 8 -53.99 1.63 20.22
N GLN A 9 -53.17 2.24 19.35
CA GLN A 9 -53.54 3.49 18.67
C GLN A 9 -53.85 3.17 17.21
N PHE A 10 -55.11 3.34 16.81
CA PHE A 10 -55.60 3.02 15.46
C PHE A 10 -56.31 4.22 14.84
N VAL A 11 -55.96 4.56 13.59
CA VAL A 11 -56.56 5.65 12.82
C VAL A 11 -56.63 5.28 11.33
N THR A 12 -57.65 5.78 10.63
CA THR A 12 -57.80 5.62 9.18
C THR A 12 -57.59 6.97 8.48
N TRP A 13 -56.70 6.99 7.48
CA TRP A 13 -56.48 8.15 6.59
C TRP A 13 -57.23 7.90 5.28
N ASN A 14 -58.28 8.69 5.03
CA ASN A 14 -59.25 8.43 3.96
C ASN A 14 -59.46 9.60 3.00
N SER A 15 -58.54 10.56 2.94
CA SER A 15 -58.63 11.70 2.02
C SER A 15 -57.36 11.84 1.20
N GLY A 16 -57.52 11.88 -0.13
CA GLY A 16 -56.42 12.07 -1.07
C GLY A 16 -55.95 13.53 -1.06
N GLY A 17 -54.63 13.73 -1.09
CA GLY A 17 -54.02 15.07 -1.09
C GLY A 17 -53.90 15.75 0.29
N THR A 18 -54.42 15.13 1.35
CA THR A 18 -54.27 15.64 2.72
C THR A 18 -53.07 15.00 3.42
N THR A 19 -52.29 15.79 4.14
CA THR A 19 -51.23 15.28 5.01
C THR A 19 -51.78 15.03 6.41
N PHE A 20 -51.55 13.84 6.95
CA PHE A 20 -51.96 13.47 8.30
C PHE A 20 -50.72 13.29 9.19
N ASN A 21 -50.81 13.71 10.46
CA ASN A 21 -49.82 13.38 11.49
C ASN A 21 -50.51 12.47 12.51
N ALA A 22 -50.04 11.23 12.69
CA ALA A 22 -50.60 10.34 13.71
C ALA A 22 -50.28 10.84 15.13
N ILE A 23 -49.00 11.17 15.37
CA ILE A 23 -48.52 11.75 16.63
C ILE A 23 -47.72 13.01 16.25
N LYS A 24 -48.15 14.18 16.75
CA LYS A 24 -47.43 15.44 16.61
C LYS A 24 -47.10 15.98 17.99
N MET A 25 -45.82 16.02 18.31
CA MET A 25 -45.30 16.68 19.51
C MET A 25 -44.52 17.92 19.08
N ASN A 26 -44.84 19.09 19.64
CA ASN A 26 -44.10 20.33 19.41
C ASN A 26 -43.95 21.06 20.75
N VAL A 27 -42.72 21.41 21.09
CA VAL A 27 -42.38 22.03 22.38
C VAL A 27 -41.76 23.39 22.13
N THR A 28 -42.32 24.43 22.75
CA THR A 28 -41.65 25.73 22.87
C THR A 28 -40.69 25.66 24.07
N ASP A 29 -39.41 25.38 23.81
CA ASP A 29 -38.39 25.25 24.86
C ASP A 29 -37.82 26.62 25.26
N THR A 30 -38.30 27.19 26.37
CA THR A 30 -37.78 28.45 26.92
C THR A 30 -36.87 28.29 28.13
N ALA A 31 -36.90 27.13 28.81
CA ALA A 31 -36.19 26.92 30.08
C ALA A 31 -36.00 25.43 30.45
N SER A 32 -36.04 24.48 29.51
CA SER A 32 -35.91 23.06 29.86
C SER A 32 -34.49 22.69 30.30
N ALA A 33 -34.40 21.67 31.16
CA ALA A 33 -33.12 21.10 31.55
C ALA A 33 -32.42 20.42 30.36
N VAL A 34 -31.09 20.24 30.45
CA VAL A 34 -30.30 19.57 29.40
C VAL A 34 -30.79 18.14 29.14
N ALA A 35 -31.27 17.45 30.19
CA ALA A 35 -31.77 16.07 30.09
C ALA A 35 -33.22 15.94 29.57
N SER A 36 -33.87 17.04 29.18
CA SER A 36 -35.24 16.99 28.64
C SER A 36 -35.30 16.27 27.29
N LEU A 37 -36.31 15.41 27.13
CA LEU A 37 -36.49 14.53 25.96
C LEU A 37 -37.81 14.83 25.24
N LEU A 38 -37.83 14.62 23.92
CA LEU A 38 -39.05 14.67 23.11
C LEU A 38 -39.85 13.36 23.21
N LEU A 39 -39.17 12.23 23.44
CA LEU A 39 -39.77 10.92 23.66
C LEU A 39 -38.87 10.09 24.59
N LEU A 40 -39.47 9.36 25.51
CA LEU A 40 -38.80 8.40 26.39
C LEU A 40 -39.66 7.15 26.55
N LEU A 41 -39.12 5.99 26.17
CA LEU A 41 -39.75 4.69 26.35
C LEU A 41 -38.87 3.84 27.29
N GLN A 42 -39.47 3.39 28.39
CA GLN A 42 -38.77 2.65 29.45
C GLN A 42 -39.44 1.30 29.73
N VAL A 43 -38.64 0.35 30.22
CA VAL A 43 -39.13 -0.90 30.83
C VAL A 43 -38.43 -1.07 32.17
N GLY A 44 -39.19 -1.22 33.25
CA GLY A 44 -38.64 -1.34 34.61
C GLY A 44 -37.75 -0.16 35.01
N GLY A 45 -38.09 1.06 34.57
CA GLY A 45 -37.31 2.28 34.84
C GLY A 45 -36.03 2.43 34.01
N THR A 46 -35.74 1.52 33.08
CA THR A 46 -34.57 1.61 32.19
C THR A 46 -34.96 2.13 30.82
N ASP A 47 -34.26 3.15 30.33
CA ASP A 47 -34.39 3.68 28.96
C ASP A 47 -34.17 2.57 27.91
N LYS A 48 -35.13 2.43 26.99
CA LYS A 48 -35.02 1.51 25.84
C LYS A 48 -34.90 2.26 24.53
N PHE A 49 -35.66 3.34 24.38
CA PHE A 49 -35.61 4.22 23.24
C PHE A 49 -35.89 5.65 23.70
N LYS A 50 -35.08 6.61 23.24
CA LYS A 50 -35.30 8.03 23.54
C LYS A 50 -34.89 8.93 22.40
N VAL A 51 -35.56 10.08 22.33
CA VAL A 51 -35.28 11.16 21.39
C VAL A 51 -34.96 12.41 22.19
N GLY A 52 -33.73 12.92 22.07
CA GLY A 52 -33.28 14.17 22.68
C GLY A 52 -33.92 15.39 22.03
N LYS A 53 -33.90 16.53 22.73
CA LYS A 53 -34.41 17.80 22.19
C LYS A 53 -33.59 18.36 21.03
N ASP A 54 -32.39 17.85 20.85
CA ASP A 54 -31.50 18.09 19.71
C ASP A 54 -31.75 17.12 18.53
N GLY A 55 -32.72 16.21 18.65
CA GLY A 55 -33.02 15.19 17.65
C GLY A 55 -32.16 13.93 17.75
N THR A 56 -31.26 13.82 18.73
CA THR A 56 -30.48 12.60 18.94
C THR A 56 -31.39 11.42 19.26
N VAL A 57 -31.13 10.28 18.61
CA VAL A 57 -31.88 9.04 18.84
C VAL A 57 -30.98 8.04 19.54
N THR A 58 -31.40 7.53 20.68
CA THR A 58 -30.70 6.46 21.40
C THR A 58 -31.60 5.25 21.51
N ALA A 59 -31.12 4.10 21.04
CA ALA A 59 -31.72 2.79 21.26
C ALA A 59 -30.77 1.94 22.12
N ALA A 60 -31.29 1.30 23.16
CA ALA A 60 -30.48 0.44 24.04
C ALA A 60 -30.13 -0.91 23.38
N GLY A 61 -30.90 -1.33 22.38
CA GLY A 61 -30.63 -2.53 21.58
C GLY A 61 -30.19 -2.19 20.16
N SER A 62 -30.09 -3.21 19.31
CA SER A 62 -29.79 -3.04 17.89
C SER A 62 -30.91 -2.29 17.17
N LEU A 63 -30.53 -1.35 16.30
CA LEU A 63 -31.44 -0.75 15.32
C LEU A 63 -31.36 -1.55 14.01
N ALA A 64 -32.42 -2.28 13.67
CA ALA A 64 -32.52 -2.98 12.39
C ALA A 64 -33.16 -2.08 11.34
N VAL A 65 -32.44 -1.79 10.25
CA VAL A 65 -32.94 -1.01 9.11
C VAL A 65 -33.09 -1.94 7.92
N ALA A 66 -34.32 -2.16 7.46
CA ALA A 66 -34.60 -3.12 6.37
C ALA A 66 -34.17 -2.62 4.97
N GLY A 67 -33.87 -1.32 4.84
CA GLY A 67 -33.41 -0.70 3.61
C GLY A 67 -32.13 0.12 3.81
N SER A 68 -31.90 1.08 2.93
CA SER A 68 -30.73 1.96 3.01
C SER A 68 -30.86 3.00 4.13
N ALA A 69 -29.79 3.21 4.87
CA ALA A 69 -29.63 4.38 5.74
C ALA A 69 -28.69 5.38 5.06
N THR A 70 -29.12 6.64 4.97
CA THR A 70 -28.27 7.74 4.48
C THR A 70 -27.73 8.50 5.68
N ILE A 71 -26.41 8.59 5.80
CA ILE A 71 -25.71 9.34 6.85
C ILE A 71 -24.97 10.49 6.16
N ALA A 72 -25.39 11.72 6.44
CA ALA A 72 -24.80 12.91 5.82
C ALA A 72 -23.46 13.35 6.44
N GLY A 73 -23.15 12.84 7.64
CA GLY A 73 -21.91 13.12 8.36
C GLY A 73 -21.08 11.86 8.59
N ASN A 74 -20.25 11.90 9.63
CA ASN A 74 -19.37 10.78 9.99
C ASN A 74 -20.16 9.64 10.64
N LEU A 75 -19.85 8.40 10.25
CA LEU A 75 -20.28 7.20 10.97
C LEU A 75 -19.12 6.69 11.83
N THR A 76 -19.35 6.55 13.13
CA THR A 76 -18.41 5.88 14.04
C THR A 76 -18.93 4.48 14.36
N VAL A 77 -18.12 3.45 14.14
CA VAL A 77 -18.47 2.05 14.41
C VAL A 77 -17.45 1.50 15.40
N SER A 78 -17.88 1.14 16.61
CA SER A 78 -17.01 0.52 17.63
C SER A 78 -16.85 -1.00 17.44
N GLY A 79 -17.57 -1.59 16.49
CA GLY A 79 -17.49 -3.01 16.10
C GLY A 79 -17.01 -3.21 14.67
N THR A 80 -17.36 -4.35 14.08
CA THR A 80 -16.97 -4.69 12.70
C THR A 80 -17.95 -4.11 11.68
N LEU A 81 -17.41 -3.48 10.63
CA LEU A 81 -18.13 -3.16 9.42
C LEU A 81 -17.63 -4.07 8.30
N THR A 82 -18.50 -4.90 7.72
CA THR A 82 -18.10 -5.85 6.66
C THR A 82 -18.01 -5.13 5.30
N ALA A 83 -16.90 -5.31 4.59
CA ALA A 83 -16.64 -4.63 3.31
C ALA A 83 -17.70 -4.88 2.22
N ALA A 84 -18.44 -5.99 2.30
CA ALA A 84 -19.50 -6.33 1.35
C ALA A 84 -20.59 -5.26 1.20
N GLY A 85 -20.75 -4.35 2.16
CA GLY A 85 -21.71 -3.25 2.12
C GLY A 85 -21.12 -1.88 1.76
N ILE A 86 -19.82 -1.76 1.53
CA ILE A 86 -19.16 -0.48 1.24
C ILE A 86 -18.67 -0.49 -0.21
N THR A 87 -19.35 0.28 -1.06
CA THR A 87 -18.88 0.52 -2.43
C THR A 87 -17.50 1.16 -2.41
N GLY A 88 -16.54 0.54 -3.11
CA GLY A 88 -15.16 1.03 -3.18
C GLY A 88 -14.29 0.66 -1.97
N ALA A 89 -14.77 -0.18 -1.05
CA ALA A 89 -13.90 -0.69 0.00
C ALA A 89 -12.73 -1.49 -0.58
N VAL A 90 -11.54 -1.23 -0.02
CA VAL A 90 -10.33 -2.00 -0.29
C VAL A 90 -10.23 -3.09 0.78
N THR A 91 -10.20 -4.34 0.34
CA THR A 91 -10.02 -5.50 1.24
C THR A 91 -8.57 -5.97 1.25
N GLY A 92 -8.03 -6.22 2.44
CA GLY A 92 -6.68 -6.76 2.62
C GLY A 92 -6.62 -8.28 2.45
N PRO A 93 -5.41 -8.86 2.38
CA PRO A 93 -5.23 -10.30 2.38
C PRO A 93 -5.65 -10.93 3.72
N ALA A 94 -5.92 -12.25 3.71
CA ALA A 94 -6.19 -13.02 4.93
C ALA A 94 -5.00 -13.04 5.92
N GLY A 95 -3.79 -12.77 5.42
CA GLY A 95 -2.59 -12.53 6.22
C GLY A 95 -1.57 -11.72 5.43
N ALA A 96 -0.77 -10.93 6.13
CA ALA A 96 0.34 -10.16 5.58
C ALA A 96 1.61 -10.44 6.37
N THR A 97 2.75 -10.31 5.72
CA THR A 97 4.06 -10.33 6.38
C THR A 97 4.37 -8.92 6.86
N ASP A 98 5.00 -8.80 8.03
CA ASP A 98 5.49 -7.51 8.53
C ASP A 98 6.40 -6.86 7.49
N ASN A 99 6.34 -5.54 7.37
CA ASN A 99 7.11 -4.74 6.40
C ASN A 99 6.90 -5.08 4.92
N ALA A 100 5.94 -5.94 4.56
CA ALA A 100 5.64 -6.24 3.15
C ALA A 100 4.86 -5.11 2.47
N ILE A 101 5.20 -4.83 1.21
CA ILE A 101 4.45 -3.88 0.39
C ILE A 101 3.10 -4.49 0.01
N ALA A 102 2.01 -3.76 0.26
CA ALA A 102 0.68 -4.15 -0.23
C ALA A 102 0.58 -3.95 -1.76
N ARG A 103 0.00 -4.92 -2.47
CA ARG A 103 -0.15 -4.87 -3.93
C ARG A 103 -1.59 -5.10 -4.37
N TYR A 104 -2.06 -4.33 -5.35
CA TYR A 104 -3.37 -4.56 -5.95
C TYR A 104 -3.44 -5.94 -6.61
N ASN A 105 -4.58 -6.60 -6.45
CA ASN A 105 -4.90 -7.86 -7.07
C ASN A 105 -6.24 -7.76 -7.83
N GLY A 106 -6.25 -8.28 -9.06
CA GLY A 106 -7.38 -8.15 -9.98
C GLY A 106 -7.45 -6.77 -10.64
N ALA A 107 -8.53 -6.54 -11.40
CA ALA A 107 -8.67 -5.37 -12.26
C ALA A 107 -9.38 -4.17 -11.59
N THR A 108 -10.07 -4.38 -10.46
CA THR A 108 -10.96 -3.38 -9.87
C THR A 108 -10.31 -2.53 -8.77
N GLY A 109 -9.06 -2.82 -8.40
CA GLY A 109 -8.34 -2.11 -7.32
C GLY A 109 -8.87 -2.34 -5.90
N GLY A 110 -9.98 -3.08 -5.74
CA GLY A 110 -10.63 -3.30 -4.44
C GLY A 110 -10.03 -4.40 -3.57
N VAL A 111 -9.00 -5.10 -4.05
CA VAL A 111 -8.35 -6.19 -3.33
C VAL A 111 -6.85 -5.94 -3.27
N LEU A 112 -6.28 -5.99 -2.06
CA LEU A 112 -4.85 -6.00 -1.82
C LEU A 112 -4.39 -7.41 -1.47
N GLN A 113 -3.15 -7.73 -1.84
CA GLN A 113 -2.45 -8.96 -1.47
C GLN A 113 -1.12 -8.65 -0.78
N ASN A 114 -0.62 -9.63 -0.03
CA ASN A 114 0.74 -9.61 0.49
C ASN A 114 1.74 -9.73 -0.67
N SER A 115 2.86 -9.02 -0.60
CA SER A 115 3.97 -9.21 -1.53
C SER A 115 5.14 -9.93 -0.87
N LEU A 116 6.07 -10.40 -1.70
CA LEU A 116 7.37 -10.90 -1.24
C LEU A 116 8.41 -9.77 -1.08
N ILE A 117 8.06 -8.54 -1.45
CA ILE A 117 8.94 -7.37 -1.35
C ILE A 117 8.71 -6.72 0.01
N THR A 118 9.78 -6.48 0.75
CA THR A 118 9.74 -5.87 2.08
C THR A 118 10.55 -4.58 2.13
N ILE A 119 10.13 -3.62 2.97
CA ILE A 119 10.87 -2.39 3.29
C ILE A 119 11.10 -2.36 4.80
N ASP A 120 12.35 -2.46 5.25
CA ASP A 120 12.65 -2.40 6.68
C ASP A 120 12.51 -0.97 7.26
N ASP A 121 12.61 -0.84 8.60
CA ASP A 121 12.48 0.46 9.29
C ASP A 121 13.57 1.48 8.94
N THR A 122 14.64 1.05 8.27
CA THR A 122 15.73 1.90 7.77
C THR A 122 15.50 2.30 6.30
N GLY A 123 14.45 1.78 5.66
CA GLY A 123 14.10 2.04 4.27
C GLY A 123 14.78 1.11 3.26
N ASN A 124 15.42 0.01 3.69
CA ASN A 124 16.04 -0.93 2.76
C ASN A 124 14.99 -1.84 2.13
N ILE A 125 15.05 -2.00 0.80
CA ILE A 125 14.13 -2.85 0.03
C ILE A 125 14.77 -4.22 -0.24
N SER A 126 14.03 -5.30 0.05
CA SER A 126 14.42 -6.69 -0.22
C SER A 126 13.34 -7.44 -1.02
N GLY A 127 13.67 -8.62 -1.55
CA GLY A 127 12.74 -9.49 -2.29
C GLY A 127 12.45 -9.06 -3.74
N VAL A 128 13.17 -8.05 -4.26
CA VAL A 128 13.06 -7.59 -5.65
C VAL A 128 13.68 -8.64 -6.60
N GLY A 129 12.85 -9.31 -7.39
CA GLY A 129 13.30 -10.15 -8.50
C GLY A 129 13.70 -9.28 -9.70
N ALA A 130 14.95 -9.36 -10.14
CA ALA A 130 15.53 -8.42 -11.10
C ALA A 130 14.92 -8.52 -12.52
N SER A 131 14.00 -7.60 -12.82
CA SER A 131 13.66 -7.14 -14.17
C SER A 131 13.34 -5.65 -14.07
N PHE A 132 14.33 -4.80 -14.33
CA PHE A 132 14.13 -3.35 -14.44
C PHE A 132 13.89 -3.03 -15.92
N SER A 133 12.81 -2.33 -16.24
CA SER A 133 12.44 -2.02 -17.64
C SER A 133 13.30 -0.92 -18.27
N ASP A 134 14.16 -0.27 -17.49
CA ASP A 134 15.02 0.86 -17.89
C ASP A 134 16.30 0.86 -17.01
N TYR A 135 17.02 1.98 -16.92
CA TYR A 135 18.23 2.10 -16.09
C TYR A 135 17.95 2.15 -14.57
N ILE A 136 18.87 1.57 -13.78
CA ILE A 136 18.91 1.74 -12.33
C ILE A 136 19.93 2.84 -12.00
N THR A 137 19.48 3.91 -11.34
CA THR A 137 20.36 4.95 -10.78
C THR A 137 20.51 4.73 -9.28
N ILE A 138 21.73 4.56 -8.79
CA ILE A 138 22.02 4.43 -7.35
C ILE A 138 22.75 5.69 -6.91
N ILE A 139 22.15 6.42 -5.98
CA ILE A 139 22.69 7.66 -5.40
C ILE A 139 22.97 7.37 -3.93
N ASP A 140 24.24 7.38 -3.53
CA ASP A 140 24.65 7.22 -2.14
C ASP A 140 25.44 8.45 -1.70
N ALA A 141 24.97 9.12 -0.65
CA ALA A 141 25.64 10.28 -0.05
C ALA A 141 26.98 9.91 0.64
N GLY A 142 27.16 8.63 1.00
CA GLY A 142 28.35 8.10 1.67
C GLY A 142 29.43 7.53 0.74
N GLY A 143 29.25 7.66 -0.58
CA GLY A 143 30.14 7.08 -1.59
C GLY A 143 29.70 5.67 -1.99
N PHE A 144 29.56 5.48 -3.31
CA PHE A 144 29.07 4.24 -3.90
C PHE A 144 29.98 3.04 -3.56
N ARG A 145 29.48 2.12 -2.73
CA ARG A 145 30.23 0.91 -2.30
C ARG A 145 30.34 -0.17 -3.39
N GLY A 146 29.60 -0.04 -4.49
CA GLY A 146 29.65 -0.91 -5.68
C GLY A 146 28.27 -1.49 -6.09
N VAL A 147 28.04 -1.70 -7.38
CA VAL A 147 26.91 -2.52 -7.88
C VAL A 147 27.41 -3.95 -8.10
N ARG A 148 26.79 -4.90 -7.40
CA ARG A 148 27.01 -6.33 -7.62
C ARG A 148 26.11 -6.82 -8.76
N LEU A 149 26.67 -6.97 -9.96
CA LEU A 149 26.00 -7.65 -11.07
C LEU A 149 26.29 -9.16 -10.98
N VAL A 150 25.27 -9.97 -10.73
CA VAL A 150 25.38 -11.44 -10.71
C VAL A 150 24.79 -11.99 -12.00
N GLY A 151 25.61 -12.62 -12.84
CA GLY A 151 25.13 -13.31 -14.04
C GLY A 151 24.26 -14.52 -13.68
N HIS A 152 23.11 -14.68 -14.34
CA HIS A 152 22.07 -15.68 -14.03
C HIS A 152 22.39 -17.13 -14.43
N SER A 153 23.65 -17.50 -14.59
CA SER A 153 24.07 -18.90 -14.76
C SER A 153 25.58 -19.06 -14.53
N GLY A 154 25.96 -19.30 -13.28
CA GLY A 154 27.28 -19.85 -12.91
C GLY A 154 28.49 -18.93 -13.09
N ASN A 155 29.05 -18.47 -11.97
CA ASN A 155 30.46 -18.10 -11.77
C ASN A 155 31.03 -16.82 -12.37
N TRP A 156 30.22 -15.90 -12.91
CA TRP A 156 30.70 -14.56 -13.31
C TRP A 156 30.09 -13.47 -12.43
N SER A 157 30.93 -12.83 -11.60
CA SER A 157 30.64 -11.54 -10.96
C SER A 157 31.59 -10.51 -11.55
N GLY A 158 31.09 -9.67 -12.45
CA GLY A 158 31.77 -8.45 -12.85
C GLY A 158 31.24 -7.32 -11.98
N HIS A 159 32.10 -6.68 -11.19
CA HIS A 159 31.71 -5.47 -10.47
C HIS A 159 32.04 -4.27 -11.35
N LEU A 160 31.02 -3.52 -11.74
CA LEU A 160 31.20 -2.15 -12.21
C LEU A 160 31.23 -1.24 -10.98
N TYR A 161 32.39 -0.65 -10.69
CA TYR A 161 32.54 0.29 -9.58
C TYR A 161 33.04 1.64 -10.08
N LEU A 162 32.51 2.71 -9.49
CA LEU A 162 32.97 4.08 -9.66
C LEU A 162 33.97 4.39 -8.56
N ASN A 163 35.21 4.75 -8.92
CA ASN A 163 36.20 5.16 -7.92
C ASN A 163 35.92 6.59 -7.40
N SER A 164 36.69 7.01 -6.38
CA SER A 164 36.63 8.37 -5.84
C SER A 164 36.99 9.47 -6.86
N SER A 165 37.36 9.08 -8.08
CA SER A 165 37.68 9.94 -9.21
C SER A 165 36.64 9.83 -10.34
N SER A 166 35.45 9.26 -10.07
CA SER A 166 34.34 9.12 -11.04
C SER A 166 34.64 8.27 -12.27
N GLN A 167 35.65 7.39 -12.22
CA GLN A 167 36.01 6.51 -13.33
C GLN A 167 35.24 5.18 -13.26
N ILE A 168 34.69 4.74 -14.39
CA ILE A 168 34.04 3.44 -14.60
C ILE A 168 35.11 2.35 -14.71
N ARG A 169 35.23 1.46 -13.70
CA ARG A 169 36.11 0.29 -13.76
C ARG A 169 35.32 -1.01 -13.81
N TRP A 170 35.69 -1.90 -14.73
CA TRP A 170 35.20 -3.28 -14.81
C TRP A 170 36.23 -4.20 -14.16
N GLY A 171 35.93 -4.70 -12.95
CA GLY A 171 36.75 -5.70 -12.27
C GLY A 171 36.10 -7.07 -12.30
N MET A 172 36.74 -8.05 -12.92
CA MET A 172 36.34 -9.46 -12.87
C MET A 172 37.21 -10.16 -11.81
N VAL A 173 36.59 -10.71 -10.75
CA VAL A 173 37.31 -11.55 -9.78
C VAL A 173 37.17 -13.01 -10.24
N TYR A 174 38.30 -13.63 -10.53
CA TYR A 174 38.37 -15.01 -11.00
C TYR A 174 38.45 -15.98 -9.80
N ASN A 175 37.51 -16.93 -9.68
CA ASN A 175 37.62 -18.06 -8.75
C ASN A 175 38.53 -19.13 -9.37
N ALA A 176 39.67 -19.40 -8.73
CA ALA A 176 40.78 -20.21 -9.25
C ALA A 176 40.36 -21.58 -9.86
N GLY A 177 40.86 -21.91 -11.08
CA GLY A 177 40.83 -23.28 -11.62
C GLY A 177 40.71 -23.50 -13.15
N VAL A 178 40.48 -22.47 -13.97
CA VAL A 178 40.15 -22.52 -15.41
C VAL A 178 40.63 -21.23 -16.10
N ALA A 179 41.17 -21.26 -17.32
CA ALA A 179 41.60 -20.03 -17.99
C ALA A 179 40.39 -19.09 -18.25
N GLY A 180 40.38 -17.90 -17.63
CA GLY A 180 39.43 -16.84 -17.93
C GLY A 180 40.04 -15.84 -18.91
N SER A 181 39.38 -15.60 -20.05
CA SER A 181 39.75 -14.54 -20.99
C SER A 181 38.86 -13.32 -20.77
N PHE A 182 39.47 -12.13 -20.65
CA PHE A 182 38.75 -10.88 -20.88
C PHE A 182 38.61 -10.71 -22.40
N ALA A 183 37.40 -10.91 -22.92
CA ALA A 183 37.10 -10.82 -24.34
C ALA A 183 36.11 -9.69 -24.61
N ILE A 184 36.50 -8.70 -25.41
CA ILE A 184 35.56 -7.75 -26.02
C ILE A 184 34.93 -8.47 -27.23
N GLN A 185 33.73 -9.02 -27.05
CA GLN A 185 33.08 -9.85 -28.07
C GLN A 185 32.55 -9.03 -29.26
N ARG A 186 33.11 -9.32 -30.45
CA ARG A 186 32.48 -9.40 -31.80
C ARG A 186 31.39 -8.38 -32.18
N TYR A 187 31.68 -7.08 -32.06
CA TYR A 187 31.01 -6.07 -32.91
C TYR A 187 32.03 -5.49 -33.89
N THR A 188 31.65 -5.38 -35.17
CA THR A 188 32.46 -4.69 -36.18
C THR A 188 32.74 -3.26 -35.70
N GLY A 189 34.00 -2.91 -35.48
CA GLY A 189 34.41 -1.58 -34.99
C GLY A 189 34.55 -1.43 -33.47
N ALA A 190 34.63 -2.53 -32.70
CA ALA A 190 34.96 -2.45 -31.28
C ALA A 190 36.42 -1.99 -31.07
N SER A 191 36.59 -0.79 -30.51
CA SER A 191 37.88 -0.20 -30.15
C SER A 191 37.98 -0.01 -28.64
N VAL A 192 39.18 -0.19 -28.08
CA VAL A 192 39.50 0.24 -26.72
C VAL A 192 40.11 1.64 -26.81
N TYR A 193 39.39 2.64 -26.28
CA TYR A 193 39.91 4.00 -26.13
C TYR A 193 40.38 4.19 -24.69
N ALA A 194 41.66 4.51 -24.52
CA ALA A 194 42.23 4.97 -23.26
C ALA A 194 42.80 6.37 -23.50
N GLU A 195 42.57 7.30 -22.58
CA GLU A 195 43.13 8.66 -22.71
C GLU A 195 44.64 8.68 -22.50
N ASP A 196 45.16 7.75 -21.68
CA ASP A 196 46.59 7.64 -21.39
C ASP A 196 47.18 6.31 -21.91
N ALA A 197 47.00 5.20 -21.17
CA ALA A 197 47.61 3.92 -21.50
C ALA A 197 46.68 2.73 -21.24
N VAL A 198 46.80 1.70 -22.09
CA VAL A 198 46.26 0.37 -21.83
C VAL A 198 47.38 -0.46 -21.20
N GLN A 199 47.29 -0.69 -19.89
CA GLN A 199 48.30 -1.42 -19.11
C GLN A 199 47.91 -2.90 -18.96
N ILE A 200 48.85 -3.80 -19.24
CA ILE A 200 48.72 -5.24 -19.03
C ILE A 200 49.77 -5.65 -18.00
N ASP A 201 49.34 -5.87 -16.75
CA ASP A 201 50.23 -6.21 -15.64
C ASP A 201 50.35 -7.73 -15.43
N ASN A 202 51.53 -8.17 -15.01
CA ASN A 202 51.81 -9.56 -14.59
C ASN A 202 51.45 -10.64 -15.63
N ALA A 203 51.57 -10.33 -16.93
CA ALA A 203 51.43 -11.34 -17.98
C ALA A 203 52.55 -12.38 -17.87
N THR A 204 52.18 -13.64 -17.63
CA THR A 204 53.12 -14.77 -17.57
C THR A 204 53.33 -15.44 -18.93
N GLY A 205 52.69 -14.93 -19.99
CA GLY A 205 52.78 -15.43 -21.37
C GLY A 205 52.85 -14.31 -22.41
N ALA A 206 52.98 -14.67 -23.69
CA ALA A 206 53.09 -13.71 -24.79
C ALA A 206 51.82 -12.88 -24.98
N VAL A 207 51.98 -11.57 -25.20
CA VAL A 207 50.89 -10.69 -25.67
C VAL A 207 50.82 -10.80 -27.19
N THR A 208 49.75 -11.41 -27.70
CA THR A 208 49.56 -11.61 -29.15
C THR A 208 48.59 -10.58 -29.71
N ILE A 209 49.04 -9.80 -30.70
CA ILE A 209 48.20 -8.87 -31.47
C ILE A 209 47.98 -9.48 -32.86
N ASN A 210 46.77 -9.95 -33.13
CA ASN A 210 46.38 -10.50 -34.44
C ASN A 210 45.94 -9.37 -35.40
N GLY A 211 46.83 -8.40 -35.64
CA GLY A 211 46.56 -7.20 -36.43
C GLY A 211 47.74 -6.22 -36.44
N THR A 212 47.49 -4.98 -36.83
CA THR A 212 48.52 -3.93 -36.88
C THR A 212 48.68 -3.26 -35.52
N LEU A 213 49.90 -3.24 -34.99
CA LEU A 213 50.31 -2.37 -33.89
C LEU A 213 50.98 -1.13 -34.47
N THR A 214 50.39 0.04 -34.24
CA THR A 214 51.01 1.32 -34.58
C THR A 214 51.57 1.95 -33.30
N VAL A 215 52.89 2.11 -33.24
CA VAL A 215 53.56 2.84 -32.16
C VAL A 215 53.94 4.21 -32.69
N THR A 216 53.32 5.26 -32.15
CA THR A 216 53.70 6.66 -32.40
C THR A 216 54.45 7.17 -31.18
N GLY A 217 55.66 7.68 -31.38
CA GLY A 217 56.48 8.33 -30.36
C GLY A 217 56.32 9.84 -30.34
#